data_AF-A0A6M3LEA8-F1
#
_entry.id   AF-A0A6M3LEA8-F1
#
_cell.length_a   1.000
_cell.length_b   1.000
_cell.length_c   1.000
_cell.angle_alpha   90.00
_cell.angle_beta   90.00
_cell.angle_gamma   90.00
#
_symmetry.space_group_name_H-M   'P 1'
#
loop_
_entity.id
_entity.type
_entity.pdbx_description
1 polymer ?
#
loop_
_entity_poly.entity_id
_entity_poly.type
_entity_poly.pdbx_seq_one_letter_code
_entity_poly.pdbx_strand_id
1 'polypeptide(L)' 'MNRTQIAKIYDEFPESQRDMPREQFIREALGALGALDPNRMAADADAIVQRRITGRMNQMAIDEALQNEKARG' A
#
# COMPACT_ATOMS: atom_id res chain seq x y z
N MET A 1 9.57 16.49 3.48
CA MET A 1 9.44 16.97 4.87
C MET A 1 10.20 16.02 5.78
N ASN A 2 10.98 16.52 6.75
CA ASN A 2 11.86 15.69 7.59
C ASN A 2 11.38 15.60 9.06
N ARG A 3 12.02 14.73 9.87
CA ARG A 3 11.68 14.51 11.28
C ARG A 3 11.56 15.80 12.08
N THR A 4 12.50 16.74 11.90
CA THR A 4 12.53 18.02 12.62
C THR A 4 11.37 18.94 12.25
N GLN A 5 10.94 18.94 10.99
CA GLN A 5 9.78 19.72 10.54
C GLN A 5 8.47 19.15 11.12
N ILE A 6 8.33 17.82 11.13
CA ILE A 6 7.14 17.14 11.70
C ILE A 6 7.04 17.37 13.21
N ALA A 7 8.18 17.29 13.90
CA ALA A 7 8.29 17.62 15.32
C ALA A 7 7.78 19.04 15.62
N LYS A 8 8.18 20.04 14.82
CA LYS A 8 7.72 21.43 14.98
C LYS A 8 6.21 21.55 14.81
N ILE A 9 5.64 20.89 13.81
CA ILE A 9 4.19 20.87 13.57
C ILE A 9 3.45 20.28 14.77
N TYR A 10 3.93 19.17 15.34
CA TYR A 10 3.36 18.61 16.56
C TYR A 10 3.42 19.59 17.74
N ASP A 11 4.55 20.29 17.88
CA ASP A 11 4.78 21.24 18.95
C ASP A 11 3.92 22.53 18.79
N GLU A 12 3.41 22.83 17.59
CA GLU A 12 2.46 23.94 17.32
C GLU A 12 1.03 23.65 17.83
N PHE A 13 0.64 22.38 17.97
CA PHE A 13 -0.66 22.04 18.55
C PHE A 13 -0.63 22.21 20.07
N PRO A 14 -1.66 22.82 20.68
CA PRO A 14 -1.78 22.88 22.14
C PRO A 14 -1.92 21.47 22.73
N GLU A 15 -1.47 21.25 23.96
CA GLU A 15 -1.46 19.92 24.59
C GLU A 15 -2.85 19.27 24.67
N SER A 16 -3.91 20.08 24.77
CA SER A 16 -5.30 19.63 24.75
C SER A 16 -5.75 19.04 23.41
N GLN A 17 -5.00 19.25 22.33
CA GLN A 17 -5.26 18.72 20.98
C GLN A 17 -4.27 17.61 20.58
N ARG A 18 -3.37 17.20 21.48
CA ARG A 18 -2.39 16.15 21.23
C ARG A 18 -2.95 14.81 21.70
N ASP A 19 -3.70 14.14 20.84
CA ASP A 19 -4.32 12.83 21.13
C ASP A 19 -3.31 11.66 21.19
N MET A 20 -2.07 11.89 20.75
CA MET A 20 -1.04 10.85 20.74
C MET A 20 0.34 11.41 21.12
N PRO A 21 1.25 10.57 21.63
CA PRO A 21 2.61 10.98 21.95
C PRO A 21 3.39 11.48 20.73
N ARG A 22 4.29 12.45 20.95
CA ARG A 22 5.14 13.09 19.93
C ARG A 22 5.90 12.10 19.04
N GLU A 23 6.54 11.10 19.64
CA GLU A 23 7.31 10.10 18.88
C GLU A 23 6.40 9.22 18.01
N GLN A 24 5.18 8.93 18.47
CA GLN A 24 4.19 8.19 17.69
C GLN A 24 3.73 9.04 16.49
N PHE A 25 3.35 10.30 16.72
CA PHE A 25 2.98 11.22 15.66
C PHE A 25 4.08 11.35 14.60
N ILE A 26 5.34 11.53 15.03
CA ILE A 26 6.48 11.64 14.12
C ILE A 26 6.65 10.38 13.27
N ARG A 27 6.52 9.19 13.87
CA ARG A 27 6.65 7.91 13.17
C ARG A 27 5.54 7.73 12.13
N GLU A 28 4.30 8.03 12.51
CA GLU A 28 3.14 7.91 11.61
C GLU A 28 3.19 8.92 10.48
N ALA A 29 3.53 10.18 10.76
CA ALA A 29 3.68 11.21 9.74
C ALA A 29 4.83 10.90 8.75
N LEU A 30 5.97 10.39 9.24
CA LEU A 30 7.05 9.93 8.36
C LEU A 30 6.63 8.70 7.54
N GLY A 31 5.89 7.77 8.13
CA GLY A 31 5.34 6.60 7.44
C GLY A 31 4.36 6.99 6.34
N ALA A 32 3.43 7.89 6.63
CA ALA A 32 2.46 8.40 5.67
C ALA A 32 3.14 9.17 4.53
N LEU A 33 4.12 10.03 4.84
CA LEU A 33 4.93 10.71 3.83
C LEU A 33 5.74 9.75 2.96
N GLY A 34 6.27 8.66 3.55
CA GLY A 34 6.96 7.61 2.82
C GLY A 34 6.04 6.71 2.00
N ALA A 35 4.77 6.57 2.38
CA ALA A 35 3.73 5.88 1.63
C ALA A 35 3.19 6.75 0.47
N LEU A 36 3.24 8.08 0.63
CA LEU A 36 2.98 9.05 -0.43
C LEU A 36 4.16 9.22 -1.40
N ASP A 37 5.25 8.47 -1.22
CA ASP A 37 6.35 8.46 -2.19
C ASP A 37 5.83 7.88 -3.52
N PRO A 38 5.85 8.68 -4.61
CA PRO A 38 5.25 8.27 -5.87
C PRO A 38 5.91 7.02 -6.46
N ASN A 39 7.18 6.74 -6.12
CA ASN A 39 7.85 5.52 -6.58
C ASN A 39 7.34 4.29 -5.83
N ARG A 40 7.01 4.41 -4.54
CA ARG A 40 6.38 3.32 -3.77
C ARG A 40 4.94 3.11 -4.17
N MET A 41 4.18 4.18 -4.41
CA MET A 41 2.82 4.08 -4.95
C MET A 41 2.80 3.42 -6.33
N ALA A 42 3.76 3.75 -7.20
CA ALA A 42 3.91 3.10 -8.50
C ALA A 42 4.25 1.60 -8.35
N ALA A 43 5.15 1.24 -7.44
CA ALA A 43 5.50 -0.16 -7.16
C ALA A 43 4.32 -0.96 -6.59
N ASP A 44 3.53 -0.37 -5.68
CA ASP A 44 2.33 -1.01 -5.14
C ASP A 44 1.24 -1.15 -6.21
N ALA A 45 1.05 -0.13 -7.05
CA ALA A 45 0.14 -0.20 -8.18
C ALA A 45 0.56 -1.30 -9.17
N ASP A 46 1.85 -1.40 -9.48
CA ASP A 46 2.40 -2.43 -10.37
C ASP A 46 2.22 -3.83 -9.78
N ALA A 47 2.46 -4.00 -8.47
CA ALA A 47 2.22 -5.27 -7.77
C ALA A 47 0.73 -5.69 -7.80
N ILE A 48 -0.20 -4.73 -7.68
CA ILE A 48 -1.64 -4.98 -7.80
C ILE A 48 -2.00 -5.41 -9.23
N VAL A 49 -1.46 -4.72 -10.24
CA VAL A 49 -1.68 -5.06 -11.66
C VAL A 49 -1.13 -6.45 -11.96
N GLN A 50 0.09 -6.76 -11.52
CA GLN A 50 0.73 -8.08 -11.69
C GLN A 50 -0.11 -9.19 -11.04
N ARG A 51 -0.57 -9.01 -9.79
CA ARG A 51 -1.46 -9.99 -9.14
C ARG A 51 -2.76 -10.22 -9.92
N ARG A 52 -3.33 -9.16 -10.50
CA ARG A 52 -4.57 -9.27 -11.28
C ARG A 52 -4.35 -9.99 -12.61
N ILE A 53 -3.21 -9.75 -13.28
CA ILE A 53 -2.82 -10.44 -14.50
C ILE A 53 -2.59 -11.92 -14.22
N THR A 54 -1.78 -12.24 -13.20
CA THR A 54 -1.51 -13.63 -12.80
C THR A 54 -2.78 -14.37 -12.39
N GLY A 55 -3.68 -13.71 -11.65
CA GLY A 55 -4.98 -14.28 -11.31
C GLY A 55 -5.83 -14.63 -12.54
N ARG A 56 -5.85 -13.74 -13.55
CA ARG A 56 -6.55 -14.00 -14.82
C ARG A 56 -5.93 -15.13 -15.62
N MET A 57 -4.59 -15.21 -15.68
CA MET A 57 -3.90 -16.29 -16.38
C MET A 57 -4.17 -17.65 -15.73
N ASN A 58 -4.15 -17.73 -14.40
CA ASN A 58 -4.47 -18.96 -13.68
C ASN A 58 -5.93 -19.39 -13.94
N GLN A 59 -6.86 -18.44 -14.00
CA GLN A 59 -8.26 -18.74 -14.30
C GLN A 59 -8.44 -19.27 -15.73
N MET A 60 -7.77 -18.68 -16.72
CA MET A 60 -7.78 -19.18 -18.10
C MET A 60 -7.19 -20.58 -18.22
N ALA A 61 -6.08 -20.86 -17.52
CA ALA A 61 -5.47 -22.20 -17.52
C ALA A 61 -6.40 -23.26 -16.91
N ILE A 62 -7.15 -22.91 -15.88
CA ILE A 62 -8.17 -23.79 -15.27
C ILE A 62 -9.33 -24.03 -16.24
N ASP A 63 -9.84 -22.98 -16.89
CA ASP A 63 -10.93 -23.09 -17.86
C ASP A 63 -10.52 -23.94 -19.08
N GLU A 64 -9.29 -23.80 -19.57
CA GLU A 64 -8.75 -24.60 -20.67
C GLU A 64 -8.59 -26.08 -20.28
N ALA A 65 -8.11 -26.36 -19.07
CA ALA A 65 -8.02 -27.73 -18.56
C ALA A 65 -9.40 -28.40 -18.44
N LEU A 66 -10.40 -27.67 -17.92
CA LEU A 66 -11.79 -28.14 -17.81
C LEU A 66 -12.43 -28.40 -19.18
N GLN A 67 -12.16 -27.57 -20.18
CA GLN A 67 -12.65 -27.80 -21.55
C GLN A 67 -12.00 -29.03 -22.19
N ASN A 68 -10.69 -29.22 -21.99
CA ASN A 68 -9.97 -30.38 -22.50
C ASN A 68 -10.40 -31.71 -21.85
N GLU A 69 -10.75 -31.71 -20.55
CA GLU A 69 -11.36 -32.89 -19.91
C GLU A 69 -12.76 -33.19 -20.47
N LYS A 70 -13.60 -32.17 -20.67
CA LYS A 70 -14.94 -32.36 -21.28
C LYS A 70 -14.89 -32.85 -22.72
N ALA A 71 -13.85 -32.52 -23.48
CA ALA A 71 -13.67 -32.97 -24.86
C ALA A 71 -13.14 -34.40 -24.98
N ARG A 72 -12.61 -34.98 -23.89
CA ARG A 72 -12.06 -36.34 -23.83
C ARG A 72 -12.99 -37.36 -23.18
N GLY A 73 -14.09 -36.91 -22.56
CA GLY A 73 -15.12 -37.75 -21.94
C GLY A 73 -16.25 -38.14 -22.88
#